data_AF-A0A939A7Y3-F1
#
_entry.id   AF-A0A939A7Y3-F1
#
_cell.length_a   1.000
_cell.length_b   1.000
_cell.length_c   1.000
_cell.angle_alpha   90.00
_cell.angle_beta   90.00
_cell.angle_gamma   90.00
#
_symmetry.space_group_name_H-M   'P 1'
#
loop_
_entity.id
_entity.type
_entity.pdbx_description
1 polymer ?
#
loop_
_entity_poly.entity_id
_entity_poly.type
_entity_poly.pdbx_seq_one_letter_code
_entity_poly.pdbx_strand_id
1 'polypeptide(L)' 'MKEFTSEELQSFNGKEGKPVYLSFEGKVYDVSKSPLWSKGTHMNRHPSGKDLTGEISAAPH' A
#
# COMPACT_ATOMS: atom_id res chain seq x y z
N MET A 1 12.89 6.44 -12.55
CA MET A 1 11.85 6.35 -11.51
C MET A 1 10.66 5.66 -12.13
N LYS A 2 10.05 4.68 -11.48
CA LYS A 2 8.92 3.94 -12.06
C LYS A 2 7.64 4.63 -11.61
N GLU A 3 6.91 5.20 -12.56
CA GLU A 3 5.62 5.86 -12.30
C GLU A 3 4.53 4.80 -12.27
N PHE A 4 3.66 4.87 -11.27
CA PHE A 4 2.51 3.99 -11.14
C PHE A 4 1.26 4.86 -11.18
N THR A 5 0.30 4.48 -12.02
CA THR A 5 -1.04 5.06 -11.96
C THR A 5 -1.80 4.49 -10.75
N SER A 6 -2.89 5.14 -10.35
CA SER A 6 -3.74 4.59 -9.29
C SER A 6 -4.33 3.22 -9.66
N GLU A 7 -4.50 2.91 -10.95
CA GLU A 7 -4.99 1.61 -11.43
C GLU A 7 -3.90 0.53 -11.35
N GLU A 8 -2.68 0.87 -11.76
CA GLU A 8 -1.51 -0.01 -11.61
C GLU A 8 -1.27 -0.32 -10.12
N LEU A 9 -1.34 0.70 -9.25
CA LEU A 9 -1.12 0.55 -7.82
C LEU A 9 -2.11 -0.45 -7.20
N GLN A 10 -3.38 -0.43 -7.61
CA GLN A 10 -4.41 -1.35 -7.12
C GLN A 10 -4.12 -2.82 -7.40
N SER A 11 -3.34 -3.11 -8.45
CA SER A 11 -2.92 -4.47 -8.76
C SER A 11 -1.86 -4.99 -7.79
N PHE A 12 -1.12 -4.11 -7.11
CA PHE A 12 -0.07 -4.45 -6.15
C PHE A 12 -0.60 -4.51 -4.72
N ASN A 13 -1.60 -5.36 -4.52
CA ASN A 13 -2.37 -5.44 -3.28
C ASN A 13 -2.07 -6.68 -2.42
N GLY A 14 -0.97 -7.39 -2.67
CA GLY A 14 -0.64 -8.61 -1.92
C GLY A 14 -1.47 -9.84 -2.26
N LYS A 15 -2.49 -9.74 -3.12
CA LYS A 15 -3.30 -10.89 -3.55
C LYS A 15 -2.58 -11.62 -4.67
N GLU A 16 -2.88 -12.92 -4.80
CA GLU A 16 -2.34 -13.77 -5.87
C GLU A 16 -0.80 -13.82 -5.92
N GLY A 17 -0.13 -13.59 -4.77
CA GLY A 17 1.33 -13.56 -4.69
C GLY A 17 1.97 -12.29 -5.26
N LYS A 18 1.18 -11.28 -5.62
CA LYS A 18 1.69 -9.96 -6.05
C LYS A 18 2.32 -9.22 -4.86
N PRO A 19 3.29 -8.32 -5.11
CA PRO A 19 3.85 -7.50 -4.05
C PRO A 19 2.81 -6.51 -3.52
N VAL A 20 3.09 -5.96 -2.35
CA VAL A 20 2.21 -5.01 -1.64
C VAL A 20 2.80 -3.61 -1.77
N TYR A 21 2.17 -2.76 -2.58
CA TYR A 21 2.57 -1.38 -2.75
C TYR A 21 1.53 -0.43 -2.17
N LEU A 22 1.97 0.71 -1.68
CA LEU A 22 1.11 1.82 -1.26
C LEU A 22 1.71 3.13 -1.73
N SER A 23 0.88 4.15 -1.93
CA SER A 23 1.40 5.52 -2.11
C SER A 23 1.26 6.35 -0.84
N PHE A 24 2.30 7.11 -0.56
CA PHE A 24 2.38 8.06 0.52
C PHE A 24 3.10 9.31 0.02
N GLU A 25 2.46 10.47 0.15
CA GLU A 25 2.99 11.76 -0.31
C GLU A 25 3.46 11.74 -1.79
N GLY A 26 2.69 11.06 -2.66
CA GLY A 26 3.02 10.94 -4.08
C GLY A 26 4.17 9.98 -4.42
N LYS A 27 4.68 9.23 -3.44
CA LYS A 27 5.71 8.20 -3.63
C LYS A 27 5.15 6.81 -3.39
N VAL A 28 5.55 5.85 -4.21
CA VAL A 28 5.16 4.44 -4.04
C VAL A 28 6.19 3.71 -3.19
N TYR A 29 5.71 3.03 -2.16
CA TYR A 29 6.50 2.25 -1.22
C TYR A 29 6.16 0.76 -1.32
N ASP A 30 7.19 -0.07 -1.37
CA ASP A 30 7.06 -1.53 -1.25
C ASP A 30 7.05 -1.94 0.22
N VAL A 31 5.90 -2.42 0.68
CA VAL A 31 5.70 -2.93 2.04
C VAL A 31 5.47 -4.43 2.08
N SER A 32 5.76 -5.15 0.99
CA SER A 32 5.61 -6.61 0.89
C SER A 32 6.36 -7.38 1.98
N LYS A 33 7.49 -6.84 2.45
CA LYS A 33 8.31 -7.44 3.53
C LYS A 33 7.84 -7.07 4.93
N SER A 34 6.85 -6.19 5.07
CA SER A 34 6.38 -5.74 6.36
C SER A 34 5.32 -6.71 6.92
N PRO A 35 5.52 -7.28 8.13
CA PRO A 35 4.53 -8.15 8.75
C PRO A 35 3.21 -7.42 9.04
N LEU A 36 3.27 -6.09 9.21
CA LEU A 36 2.12 -5.21 9.41
C LEU A 36 1.20 -5.12 8.19
N TRP A 37 1.66 -5.56 7.02
CA TRP A 37 0.96 -5.55 5.74
C TRP A 37 0.72 -6.97 5.22
N SER A 38 0.76 -7.96 6.12
CA SER A 38 0.48 -9.35 5.78
C SER A 38 -0.87 -9.46 5.07
N LYS A 39 -0.89 -10.03 3.85
CA LYS A 39 -2.06 -10.12 2.94
C LYS A 39 -2.51 -8.79 2.32
N GLY A 40 -1.65 -7.78 2.31
CA GLY A 40 -1.90 -6.51 1.64
C GLY A 40 -2.93 -5.61 2.32
N THR A 41 -3.16 -5.79 3.62
CA THR A 41 -3.97 -4.88 4.42
C THR A 41 -3.25 -4.57 5.71
N HIS A 42 -3.22 -3.30 6.10
CA HIS A 42 -2.74 -2.88 7.39
C HIS A 42 -3.87 -2.86 8.41
N MET A 43 -3.66 -3.55 9.53
CA MET A 43 -4.61 -3.65 10.66
C MET A 43 -6.03 -4.09 10.25
N ASN A 44 -6.17 -4.84 9.14
CA ASN A 44 -7.47 -5.19 8.53
C ASN A 44 -8.39 -3.99 8.23
N ARG A 45 -7.84 -2.77 8.18
CA ARG A 45 -8.60 -1.53 7.94
C ARG A 45 -8.14 -0.77 6.71
N HIS A 46 -6.84 -0.78 6.44
CA HIS A 46 -6.25 0.03 5.39
C HIS A 46 -5.73 -0.89 4.28
N PRO A 47 -6.48 -1.08 3.18
CA PRO A 47 -6.03 -1.90 2.07
C PRO A 47 -4.86 -1.21 1.37
N SER A 48 -3.90 -2.02 0.92
CA SER A 48 -2.82 -1.60 0.03
C SER A 48 -3.32 -1.33 -1.40
N GLY A 49 -2.43 -0.88 -2.26
CA GLY A 49 -2.72 -0.59 -3.66
C GLY A 49 -3.41 0.75 -3.89
N LYS A 50 -3.37 1.65 -2.91
CA LYS A 50 -3.94 3.00 -3.01
C LYS A 50 -3.09 4.03 -2.28
N ASP A 51 -3.50 5.29 -2.41
CA ASP A 51 -2.95 6.36 -1.61
C ASP A 51 -3.45 6.30 -0.17
N LEU A 52 -2.50 6.27 0.75
CA LEU A 52 -2.72 6.19 2.18
C LEU A 52 -2.22 7.43 2.90
N THR A 53 -1.88 8.51 2.18
CA THR A 53 -1.35 9.74 2.77
C THR A 53 -2.29 10.28 3.84
N GLY A 54 -3.59 10.35 3.53
CA GLY A 54 -4.61 10.79 4.48
C GLY A 54 -4.83 9.80 5.64
N GLU A 55 -4.82 8.49 5.36
CA GLU A 55 -5.08 7.47 6.38
C GLU A 55 -3.90 7.33 7.36
N ILE A 56 -2.67 7.37 6.85
CA ILE A 56 -1.45 7.36 7.65
C ILE A 56 -1.38 8.62 8.51
N SER A 57 -1.68 9.80 7.94
CA SER A 57 -1.66 11.06 8.71
C SER A 57 -2.69 11.09 9.85
N ALA A 58 -3.76 10.32 9.76
CA ALA A 58 -4.82 10.24 10.78
C ALA A 58 -4.62 9.08 11.78
N ALA A 59 -3.63 8.20 11.56
CA ALA A 59 -3.37 7.06 12.42
C ALA A 59 -2.65 7.50 13.72
N PRO A 60 -2.95 6.91 14.88
CA PRO A 60 -2.11 7.06 16.06
C PRO A 60 -0.81 6.28 15.85
N HIS A 61 0.34 6.97 15.87
CA HIS A 61 1.68 6.40 15.67
C HIS A 61 2.35 6.02 16.99
#